data_AF-A0A653XUI3-F1
#
_entry.id   AF-A0A653XUI3-F1
#
_cell.length_a   1.000
_cell.length_b   1.000
_cell.length_c   1.000
_cell.angle_alpha   90.00
_cell.angle_beta   90.00
_cell.angle_gamma   90.00
#
_symmetry.space_group_name_H-M   'P 1'
#
loop_
_entity.id
_entity.type
_entity.pdbx_description
1 polymer ?
#
loop_
_entity_poly.entity_id
_entity_poly.type
_entity_poly.pdbx_seq_one_letter_code
_entity_poly.pdbx_strand_id
1 'polypeptide(L)'
;MTLEFDHSTGKQFLTRPVPDEETTESAAARVRPILLNSEPVYWGKTLKALSYLGHGKPDFRDEAIRDLREIWKKVQPPAGKARAYYVQVQKEDAPKPTAATDNALGLAWFYGDVVHADLLRRAEGDAFGINERYRAAAMLVAIAMVSTIMTLNLIIKLRAEGILKLSEDVFTEDVVVSNLQERQETEVFMGDVGTPLPDGPLGGIPEGFEAFHPDKI
;
A
#
# COMPACT_ATOMS: atom_id res chain seq x y z
N MET A 1 -13.20 14.96 10.77
CA MET A 1 -12.70 16.34 10.55
C MET A 1 -13.53 17.25 11.43
N THR A 2 -12.89 18.10 12.22
CA THR A 2 -13.57 19.13 13.02
C THR A 2 -13.06 20.51 12.62
N LEU A 3 -13.96 21.49 12.60
CA LEU A 3 -13.63 22.89 12.40
C LEU A 3 -14.05 23.63 13.66
N GLU A 4 -13.08 24.26 14.31
CA GLU A 4 -13.29 24.99 15.56
C GLU A 4 -12.99 26.48 15.34
N PHE A 5 -13.83 27.34 15.92
CA PHE A 5 -13.68 28.79 15.88
C PHE A 5 -13.35 29.28 17.29
N ASP A 6 -12.15 29.81 17.47
CA ASP A 6 -11.83 30.53 18.69
C ASP A 6 -12.37 31.96 18.58
N HIS A 7 -13.54 32.18 19.18
CA HIS A 7 -14.22 33.47 19.17
C HIS A 7 -13.45 34.59 19.90
N SER A 8 -12.50 34.25 20.78
CA SER A 8 -11.71 35.23 21.51
C SER A 8 -10.54 35.77 20.69
N THR A 9 -9.95 34.94 19.82
CA THR A 9 -8.81 35.31 18.96
C THR A 9 -9.18 35.49 17.49
N GLY A 10 -10.40 35.09 17.09
CA GLY A 10 -10.83 35.04 15.69
C GLY A 10 -10.16 33.94 14.87
N LYS A 11 -9.42 33.02 15.51
CA LYS A 11 -8.70 31.93 14.83
C LYS A 11 -9.63 30.77 14.49
N GLN A 12 -9.26 30.05 13.42
CA GLN A 12 -9.98 28.86 12.97
C GLN A 12 -9.00 27.68 12.97
N PHE A 13 -9.46 26.54 13.49
CA PHE A 13 -8.66 25.33 13.59
C PHE A 13 -9.34 24.20 12.85
N LEU A 14 -8.61 23.62 11.90
CA LEU A 14 -9.06 22.45 11.14
C LEU A 14 -8.29 21.21 11.63
N THR A 15 -8.98 20.32 12.34
CA THR A 15 -8.40 19.08 12.85
C THR A 15 -8.87 17.91 12.00
N ARG A 16 -7.90 17.14 11.48
CA ARG A 16 -8.12 15.97 10.64
C ARG A 16 -7.25 14.83 11.15
N PRO A 17 -7.81 13.72 11.63
CA PRO A 17 -7.01 12.55 11.95
C PRO A 17 -6.42 12.00 10.65
N VAL A 18 -5.17 11.57 10.72
CA VAL A 18 -4.50 10.81 9.67
C VAL A 18 -4.15 9.43 10.23
N PRO A 19 -4.13 8.39 9.39
CA PRO A 19 -3.65 7.07 9.82
C PRO A 19 -2.18 7.13 10.24
N ASP A 20 -1.74 6.06 10.91
CA ASP A 20 -0.33 5.80 11.19
C ASP A 20 0.50 5.69 9.90
N GLU A 21 1.72 6.22 9.92
CA GLU A 21 2.57 6.37 8.73
C GLU A 21 3.05 5.01 8.20
N GLU A 22 3.62 4.16 9.05
CA GLU A 22 4.10 2.83 8.66
C GLU A 22 2.97 1.97 8.07
N THR A 23 1.80 2.02 8.70
CA THR A 23 0.60 1.34 8.20
C THR A 23 0.21 1.85 6.80
N THR A 24 0.31 3.15 6.57
CA THR A 24 -0.03 3.79 5.30
C THR A 24 1.00 3.49 4.22
N GLU A 25 2.29 3.46 4.55
CA GLU A 25 3.36 3.06 3.64
C GLU A 25 3.21 1.59 3.21
N SER A 26 2.95 0.70 4.17
CA SER A 26 2.67 -0.71 3.90
C SER A 26 1.46 -0.89 2.96
N ALA A 27 0.38 -0.14 3.20
CA ALA A 27 -0.77 -0.11 2.30
C ALA A 27 -0.43 0.47 0.91
N ALA A 28 0.35 1.55 0.85
CA ALA A 28 0.79 2.17 -0.40
C ALA A 28 1.60 1.20 -1.27
N ALA A 29 2.55 0.49 -0.65
CA ALA A 29 3.36 -0.53 -1.32
C ALA A 29 2.50 -1.63 -1.93
N ARG A 30 1.45 -2.09 -1.22
CA ARG A 30 0.53 -3.13 -1.69
C ARG A 30 -0.38 -2.68 -2.83
N VAL A 31 -0.86 -1.44 -2.84
CA VAL A 31 -1.73 -0.93 -3.91
C VAL A 31 -0.94 -0.44 -5.14
N ARG A 32 0.35 -0.15 -5.01
CA ARG A 32 1.20 0.35 -6.10
C ARG A 32 1.08 -0.46 -7.40
N PRO A 33 1.18 -1.81 -7.39
CA PRO A 33 1.09 -2.58 -8.62
C PRO A 33 -0.25 -2.42 -9.33
N ILE A 34 -1.31 -2.17 -8.57
CA ILE A 34 -2.68 -2.00 -9.09
C ILE A 34 -2.83 -0.63 -9.76
N LEU A 35 -2.07 0.38 -9.33
CA LEU A 35 -2.12 1.75 -9.87
C LEU A 35 -1.22 1.98 -11.08
N LEU A 36 -0.19 1.15 -11.27
CA LEU A 36 0.81 1.38 -12.30
C LEU A 36 0.46 0.65 -13.60
N ASN A 37 0.18 1.40 -14.67
CA ASN A 37 -0.16 0.87 -16.00
C ASN A 37 0.80 -0.23 -16.49
N SER A 38 2.11 -0.09 -16.29
CA SER A 38 3.07 -1.09 -16.77
C SER A 38 2.86 -2.47 -16.13
N GLU A 39 2.30 -2.54 -14.92
CA GLU A 39 2.12 -3.77 -14.17
C GLU A 39 0.98 -4.62 -14.77
N PRO A 40 1.09 -5.95 -14.77
CA PRO A 40 0.03 -6.83 -15.28
C PRO A 40 -1.29 -6.67 -14.54
N VAL A 41 -1.23 -6.41 -13.24
CA VAL A 41 -2.38 -6.30 -12.32
C VAL A 41 -3.00 -4.90 -12.26
N TYR A 42 -2.57 -4.00 -13.15
CA TYR A 42 -3.15 -2.65 -13.26
C TYR A 42 -4.67 -2.71 -13.35
N TRP A 43 -5.38 -1.92 -12.52
CA TRP A 43 -6.84 -1.96 -12.43
C TRP A 43 -7.52 -1.84 -13.80
N GLY A 44 -6.97 -1.03 -14.71
CA GLY A 44 -7.53 -0.83 -16.05
C GLY A 44 -7.42 -2.07 -16.93
N LYS A 45 -6.34 -2.85 -16.79
CA LYS A 45 -6.18 -4.15 -17.47
C LYS A 45 -7.15 -5.17 -16.87
N THR A 46 -7.27 -5.21 -15.55
CA THR A 46 -8.20 -6.10 -14.83
C THR A 46 -9.65 -5.86 -15.26
N LEU A 47 -10.15 -4.62 -15.20
CA LEU A 47 -11.51 -4.31 -15.61
C LEU A 47 -11.76 -4.61 -17.10
N LYS A 48 -10.76 -4.40 -17.96
CA LYS A 48 -10.86 -4.76 -19.39
C LYS A 48 -10.97 -6.27 -19.58
N ALA A 49 -10.19 -7.05 -18.83
CA ALA A 49 -10.28 -8.51 -18.88
C ALA A 49 -11.65 -9.01 -18.39
N LEU A 50 -12.19 -8.42 -17.31
CA LEU A 50 -13.52 -8.75 -16.82
C LEU A 50 -14.61 -8.47 -17.86
N SER A 51 -14.58 -7.29 -18.52
CA SER A 51 -15.49 -6.99 -19.64
C SER A 51 -15.39 -8.02 -20.76
N TYR A 52 -14.17 -8.41 -21.14
CA TYR A 52 -13.96 -9.38 -22.20
C TYR A 52 -14.50 -10.78 -21.85
N LEU A 53 -14.22 -11.27 -20.64
CA LEU A 53 -14.66 -12.58 -20.17
C LEU A 53 -16.17 -12.66 -19.91
N GLY A 54 -16.77 -11.52 -19.54
CA GLY A 54 -18.20 -11.39 -19.30
C GLY A 54 -19.04 -11.19 -20.56
N HIS A 55 -18.43 -10.74 -21.66
CA HIS A 55 -19.13 -10.35 -22.87
C HIS A 55 -20.06 -11.46 -23.40
N GLY A 56 -21.32 -11.11 -23.63
CA GLY A 56 -22.34 -12.02 -24.17
C GLY A 56 -22.95 -12.99 -23.16
N LYS A 57 -22.59 -12.90 -21.86
CA LYS A 57 -23.21 -13.71 -20.81
C LYS A 57 -24.47 -12.99 -20.27
N PRO A 58 -25.62 -13.68 -20.15
CA PRO A 58 -26.89 -13.06 -19.77
C PRO A 58 -26.87 -12.29 -18.45
N ASP A 59 -26.12 -12.79 -17.47
CA ASP A 59 -26.06 -12.21 -16.11
C ASP A 59 -24.88 -11.25 -15.91
N PHE A 60 -24.13 -10.93 -16.98
CA PHE A 60 -22.97 -10.06 -16.85
C PHE A 60 -23.36 -8.61 -16.59
N ARG A 61 -22.68 -7.99 -15.62
CA ARG A 61 -22.98 -6.66 -15.11
C ARG A 61 -22.07 -5.60 -15.74
N ASP A 62 -22.33 -5.26 -17.00
CA ASP A 62 -21.58 -4.19 -17.69
C ASP A 62 -21.62 -2.85 -16.92
N GLU A 63 -22.75 -2.55 -16.31
CA GLU A 63 -22.96 -1.36 -15.48
C GLU A 63 -22.03 -1.34 -14.26
N ALA A 64 -21.88 -2.48 -13.57
CA ALA A 64 -21.00 -2.57 -12.39
C ALA A 64 -19.51 -2.35 -12.78
N ILE A 65 -19.09 -2.86 -13.94
CA ILE A 65 -17.73 -2.61 -14.45
C ILE A 65 -17.53 -1.14 -14.81
N ARG A 66 -18.54 -0.50 -15.42
CA ARG A 66 -18.51 0.92 -15.74
C ARG A 66 -18.43 1.76 -14.47
N ASP A 67 -19.22 1.45 -13.46
CA ASP A 67 -19.23 2.18 -12.19
C ASP A 67 -17.89 2.03 -11.46
N LEU A 68 -17.32 0.83 -11.42
CA LEU A 68 -15.97 0.61 -10.89
C LEU A 68 -14.91 1.39 -11.66
N ARG A 69 -15.02 1.48 -12.99
CA ARG A 69 -14.09 2.28 -13.80
C ARG A 69 -14.15 3.76 -13.43
N GLU A 70 -15.34 4.30 -13.18
CA GLU A 70 -15.49 5.69 -12.74
C GLU A 70 -14.97 5.90 -11.31
N ILE A 71 -15.09 4.90 -10.43
CA ILE A 71 -14.47 4.93 -9.10
C ILE A 71 -12.94 4.94 -9.21
N TRP A 72 -12.36 4.04 -10.00
CA TRP A 72 -10.91 3.97 -10.20
C TRP A 72 -10.32 5.25 -10.80
N LYS A 73 -11.03 5.89 -11.74
CA LYS A 73 -10.62 7.20 -12.29
C LYS A 73 -10.53 8.31 -11.23
N LYS A 74 -11.26 8.20 -10.12
CA LYS A 74 -11.17 9.15 -9.01
C LYS A 74 -9.95 8.92 -8.12
N VAL A 75 -9.32 7.74 -8.17
CA VAL A 75 -8.10 7.44 -7.40
C VAL A 75 -6.92 8.27 -7.92
N GLN A 76 -6.78 8.39 -9.24
CA GLN A 76 -5.76 9.21 -9.91
C GLN A 76 -6.42 10.05 -11.00
N PRO A 77 -7.09 11.16 -10.64
CA PRO A 77 -7.69 12.03 -11.64
C PRO A 77 -6.61 12.64 -12.54
N PRO A 78 -6.98 13.18 -13.71
CA PRO A 78 -6.05 13.83 -14.63
C PRO A 78 -5.19 14.90 -13.93
N ALA A 79 -3.98 15.12 -14.44
CA ALA A 79 -3.07 16.13 -13.92
C ALA A 79 -3.76 17.50 -13.79
N GLY A 80 -3.51 18.18 -12.66
CA GLY A 80 -4.11 19.48 -12.35
C GLY A 80 -5.55 19.43 -11.83
N LYS A 81 -6.19 18.26 -11.74
CA LYS A 81 -7.49 18.10 -11.08
C LYS A 81 -7.30 17.61 -9.65
N ALA A 82 -7.95 18.28 -8.71
CA ALA A 82 -8.08 17.79 -7.34
C ALA A 82 -9.00 16.57 -7.27
N ARG A 83 -8.70 15.65 -6.34
CA ARG A 83 -9.64 14.63 -5.88
C ARG A 83 -10.65 15.25 -4.93
N ALA A 84 -10.17 16.02 -3.96
CA ALA A 84 -11.03 16.60 -2.92
C ALA A 84 -10.72 18.06 -2.59
N TYR A 85 -9.46 18.49 -2.61
CA TYR A 85 -9.10 19.84 -2.18
C TYR A 85 -7.86 20.41 -2.89
N TYR A 86 -7.70 21.72 -2.77
CA TYR A 86 -6.53 22.48 -3.18
C TYR A 86 -5.91 23.15 -1.96
N VAL A 87 -4.59 23.29 -1.94
CA VAL A 87 -3.86 24.02 -0.92
C VAL A 87 -3.10 25.14 -1.60
N GLN A 88 -3.09 26.31 -0.97
CA GLN A 88 -2.34 27.47 -1.42
C GLN A 88 -1.52 28.01 -0.26
N VAL A 89 -0.24 28.25 -0.50
CA VAL A 89 0.69 28.86 0.46
C VAL A 89 1.28 30.11 -0.17
N GLN A 90 1.25 31.21 0.58
CA GLN A 90 1.89 32.47 0.24
C GLN A 90 3.03 32.68 1.22
N LYS A 91 4.27 32.66 0.73
CA LYS A 91 5.43 33.10 1.53
C LYS A 91 5.55 34.62 1.44
N GLU A 92 6.02 35.27 2.50
CA GLU A 92 6.14 36.74 2.56
C GLU A 92 7.05 37.30 1.46
N ASP A 93 8.06 36.53 1.04
CA ASP A 93 9.07 36.88 0.04
C ASP A 93 8.71 36.45 -1.39
N ALA A 94 7.60 35.73 -1.58
CA ALA A 94 7.20 35.22 -2.89
C ALA A 94 6.24 36.19 -3.61
N PRO A 95 6.47 36.54 -4.89
CA PRO A 95 5.60 37.47 -5.62
C PRO A 95 4.22 36.87 -5.95
N LYS A 96 4.07 35.54 -5.88
CA LYS A 96 2.82 34.84 -6.16
C LYS A 96 2.65 33.64 -5.22
N PRO A 97 1.40 33.26 -4.91
CA PRO A 97 1.14 32.09 -4.10
C PRO A 97 1.46 30.82 -4.87
N THR A 98 1.99 29.83 -4.16
CA THR A 98 2.14 28.46 -4.69
C THR A 98 0.88 27.68 -4.37
N ALA A 99 0.30 27.01 -5.35
CA ALA A 99 -0.89 26.18 -5.19
C ALA A 99 -0.64 24.76 -5.68
N ALA A 100 -1.22 23.79 -4.99
CA ALA A 100 -1.19 22.39 -5.39
C ALA A 100 -2.53 21.71 -5.15
N THR A 101 -2.80 20.68 -5.94
CA THR A 101 -3.96 19.81 -5.73
C THR A 101 -3.58 18.70 -4.75
N ASP A 102 -4.55 18.19 -4.00
CA ASP A 102 -4.35 16.98 -3.20
C ASP A 102 -3.94 15.76 -4.06
N ASN A 103 -4.32 15.75 -5.35
CA ASN A 103 -3.81 14.76 -6.29
C ASN A 103 -2.30 14.84 -6.46
N ALA A 104 -1.77 16.01 -6.81
CA ALA A 104 -0.34 16.25 -7.00
C ALA A 104 0.45 15.98 -5.71
N LEU A 105 -0.03 16.50 -4.58
CA LEU A 105 0.60 16.29 -3.27
C LEU A 105 0.64 14.82 -2.86
N GLY A 106 -0.45 14.08 -3.07
CA GLY A 106 -0.50 12.65 -2.77
C GLY A 106 0.40 11.82 -3.68
N LEU A 107 0.50 12.18 -4.97
CA LEU A 107 1.41 11.52 -5.91
C LEU A 107 2.89 11.85 -5.62
N ALA A 108 3.18 13.06 -5.16
CA ALA A 108 4.51 13.47 -4.72
C ALA A 108 4.98 12.63 -3.52
N TRP A 109 4.13 12.37 -2.53
CA TRP A 109 4.47 11.43 -1.45
C TRP A 109 4.58 10.00 -1.95
N PHE A 110 3.54 9.52 -2.65
CA PHE A 110 3.44 8.12 -3.05
C PHE A 110 4.62 7.69 -3.91
N TYR A 111 5.01 8.49 -4.90
CA TYR A 111 6.10 8.15 -5.82
C TYR A 111 7.43 8.81 -5.45
N GLY A 112 7.40 10.01 -4.86
CA GLY A 112 8.59 10.78 -4.54
C GLY A 112 9.20 10.46 -3.18
N ASP A 113 8.38 10.29 -2.13
CA ASP A 113 8.88 10.04 -0.77
C ASP A 113 8.97 8.52 -0.45
N VAL A 114 8.01 7.71 -0.91
CA VAL A 114 7.93 6.28 -0.51
C VAL A 114 8.45 5.30 -1.56
N VAL A 115 7.84 5.31 -2.76
CA VAL A 115 7.95 4.15 -3.66
C VAL A 115 9.12 4.23 -4.65
N HIS A 116 9.43 5.40 -5.19
CA HIS A 116 10.38 5.54 -6.31
C HIS A 116 11.49 6.55 -6.11
N ALA A 117 11.52 7.26 -4.98
CA ALA A 117 12.42 8.39 -4.78
C ALA A 117 12.42 9.35 -5.98
N ASP A 118 11.28 9.50 -6.66
CA ASP A 118 11.13 10.32 -7.87
C ASP A 118 11.21 11.79 -7.50
N LEU A 119 12.40 12.37 -7.67
CA LEU A 119 12.71 13.74 -7.31
C LEU A 119 11.86 14.76 -8.09
N LEU A 120 11.45 14.44 -9.32
CA LEU A 120 10.61 15.34 -10.12
C LEU A 120 9.20 15.40 -9.56
N ARG A 121 8.62 14.25 -9.20
CA ARG A 121 7.30 14.21 -8.56
C ARG A 121 7.32 14.80 -7.17
N ARG A 122 8.39 14.57 -6.41
CA ARG A 122 8.57 15.15 -5.08
C ARG A 122 8.57 16.68 -5.12
N ALA A 123 9.24 17.27 -6.12
CA ALA A 123 9.35 18.71 -6.30
C ALA A 123 8.00 19.43 -6.42
N GLU A 124 6.96 18.77 -6.94
CA GLU A 124 5.60 19.33 -7.03
C GLU A 124 4.98 19.67 -5.66
N GLY A 125 5.46 19.02 -4.59
CA GLY A 125 4.94 19.22 -3.24
C GLY A 125 5.95 19.80 -2.23
N ASP A 126 7.14 20.23 -2.67
CA ASP A 126 8.19 20.70 -1.77
C ASP A 126 7.81 21.97 -0.99
N ALA A 127 7.02 22.85 -1.61
CA ALA A 127 6.56 24.07 -0.96
C ALA A 127 5.60 23.83 0.23
N PHE A 128 5.03 22.62 0.35
CA PHE A 128 3.99 22.28 1.33
C PHE A 128 4.49 21.37 2.47
N GLY A 129 5.68 20.79 2.31
CA GLY A 129 6.29 19.90 3.30
C GLY A 129 5.66 18.51 3.37
N ILE A 130 6.31 17.62 4.11
CA ILE A 130 5.96 16.18 4.15
C ILE A 130 4.56 15.92 4.70
N ASN A 131 4.15 16.65 5.74
CA ASN A 131 2.86 16.42 6.41
C ASN A 131 1.66 16.62 5.47
N GLU A 132 1.73 17.62 4.59
CA GLU A 132 0.63 17.88 3.66
C GLU A 132 0.61 16.87 2.50
N ARG A 133 1.80 16.48 2.02
CA ARG A 133 1.91 15.39 1.03
C ARG A 133 1.39 14.07 1.58
N TYR A 134 1.74 13.74 2.82
CA TYR A 134 1.27 12.54 3.53
C TYR A 134 -0.26 12.53 3.69
N ARG A 135 -0.87 13.64 4.16
CA ARG A 135 -2.33 13.77 4.28
C ARG A 135 -3.04 13.51 2.95
N ALA A 136 -2.52 14.07 1.88
CA ALA A 136 -3.07 13.91 0.54
C ALA A 136 -2.91 12.48 0.02
N ALA A 137 -1.81 11.80 0.37
CA ALA A 137 -1.57 10.41 0.02
C ALA A 137 -2.39 9.41 0.82
N ALA A 138 -2.62 9.65 2.12
CA ALA A 138 -3.46 8.79 2.95
C ALA A 138 -4.86 8.61 2.33
N MET A 139 -5.45 9.69 1.80
CA MET A 139 -6.70 9.61 1.03
C MET A 139 -6.56 8.81 -0.27
N LEU A 140 -5.49 9.03 -1.04
CA LEU A 140 -5.23 8.27 -2.27
C LEU A 140 -5.20 6.77 -1.98
N VAL A 141 -4.40 6.37 -1.00
CA VAL A 141 -4.21 4.97 -0.58
C VAL A 141 -5.52 4.37 -0.11
N ALA A 142 -6.26 5.07 0.76
CA ALA A 142 -7.55 4.60 1.25
C ALA A 142 -8.56 4.36 0.11
N ILE A 143 -8.68 5.28 -0.84
CA ILE A 143 -9.60 5.12 -1.98
C ILE A 143 -9.12 3.97 -2.88
N ALA A 144 -7.81 3.82 -3.09
CA ALA A 144 -7.26 2.69 -3.85
C ALA A 144 -7.56 1.34 -3.19
N MET A 145 -7.43 1.25 -1.86
CA MET A 145 -7.77 0.04 -1.10
C MET A 145 -9.25 -0.31 -1.22
N VAL A 146 -10.14 0.67 -1.01
CA VAL A 146 -11.59 0.46 -1.14
C VAL A 146 -11.94 0.03 -2.57
N SER A 147 -11.36 0.68 -3.58
CA SER A 147 -11.58 0.32 -5.00
C SER A 147 -11.09 -1.10 -5.31
N THR A 148 -9.99 -1.53 -4.68
CA THR A 148 -9.46 -2.90 -4.79
C THR A 148 -10.44 -3.90 -4.19
N ILE A 149 -10.92 -3.65 -2.97
CA ILE A 149 -11.89 -4.52 -2.29
C ILE A 149 -13.19 -4.63 -3.10
N MET A 150 -13.70 -3.52 -3.63
CA MET A 150 -14.90 -3.53 -4.47
C MET A 150 -14.70 -4.33 -5.76
N THR A 151 -13.51 -4.23 -6.36
CA THR A 151 -13.15 -5.00 -7.56
C THR A 151 -13.06 -6.49 -7.24
N LEU A 152 -12.42 -6.87 -6.13
CA LEU A 152 -12.33 -8.26 -5.67
C LEU A 152 -13.71 -8.86 -5.39
N ASN A 153 -14.59 -8.12 -4.69
CA ASN A 153 -15.95 -8.57 -4.41
C ASN A 153 -16.76 -8.81 -5.69
N LEU A 154 -16.57 -7.99 -6.72
CA LEU A 154 -17.18 -8.25 -8.02
C LEU A 154 -16.63 -9.52 -8.66
N ILE A 155 -15.32 -9.75 -8.62
CA ILE A 155 -14.69 -10.97 -9.16
C ILE A 155 -15.24 -12.22 -8.46
N ILE A 156 -15.31 -12.21 -7.13
CA ILE A 156 -15.87 -13.31 -6.32
C ILE A 156 -17.31 -13.59 -6.75
N LYS A 157 -18.13 -12.54 -6.88
CA LYS A 157 -19.53 -12.68 -7.29
C LYS A 157 -19.67 -13.27 -8.70
N LEU A 158 -18.91 -12.74 -9.67
CA LEU A 158 -18.95 -13.23 -11.05
C LEU A 158 -18.46 -14.69 -11.14
N ARG A 159 -17.53 -15.11 -10.28
CA ARG A 159 -17.14 -16.53 -10.18
C ARG A 159 -18.28 -17.38 -9.62
N ALA A 160 -18.88 -16.97 -8.51
CA ALA A 160 -19.98 -17.69 -7.87
C ALA A 160 -21.19 -17.89 -8.81
N GLU A 161 -21.43 -16.93 -9.71
CA GLU A 161 -22.45 -16.98 -10.75
C GLU A 161 -22.04 -17.79 -11.99
N GLY A 162 -20.84 -18.39 -12.02
CA GLY A 162 -20.32 -19.17 -13.15
C GLY A 162 -19.93 -18.33 -14.39
N ILE A 163 -19.94 -17.00 -14.26
CA ILE A 163 -19.54 -16.07 -15.32
C ILE A 163 -18.03 -16.17 -15.53
N LEU A 164 -17.24 -16.15 -14.46
CA LEU A 164 -15.80 -16.34 -14.50
C LEU A 164 -15.42 -17.76 -14.11
N LYS A 165 -14.56 -18.39 -14.90
CA LYS A 165 -13.95 -19.69 -14.59
C LYS A 165 -12.57 -19.46 -14.00
N LEU A 166 -12.48 -19.35 -12.68
CA LEU A 166 -11.24 -19.20 -11.93
C LEU A 166 -11.12 -20.35 -10.91
N SER A 167 -9.91 -20.86 -10.69
CA SER A 167 -9.68 -21.87 -9.64
C SER A 167 -10.09 -21.31 -8.27
N GLU A 168 -10.50 -22.18 -7.36
CA GLU A 168 -10.72 -21.81 -5.95
C GLU A 168 -9.41 -21.32 -5.31
N ASP A 169 -8.28 -21.92 -5.69
CA ASP A 169 -6.97 -21.65 -5.08
C ASP A 169 -6.57 -20.17 -5.16
N VAL A 170 -7.04 -19.44 -6.19
CA VAL A 170 -6.81 -17.99 -6.35
C VAL A 170 -7.39 -17.17 -5.18
N PHE A 171 -8.36 -17.71 -4.44
CA PHE A 171 -9.02 -17.06 -3.32
C PHE A 171 -8.59 -17.61 -1.95
N THR A 172 -7.87 -18.74 -1.93
CA THR A 172 -7.48 -19.44 -0.70
C THR A 172 -5.96 -19.54 -0.50
N GLU A 173 -5.17 -19.23 -1.52
CA GLU A 173 -3.72 -19.15 -1.43
C GLU A 173 -3.28 -18.10 -0.38
N ASP A 174 -2.32 -18.48 0.45
CA ASP A 174 -1.74 -17.60 1.46
C ASP A 174 -0.90 -16.50 0.78
N VAL A 175 -1.40 -15.26 0.85
CA VAL A 175 -0.72 -14.06 0.31
C VAL A 175 -0.08 -13.19 1.39
N VAL A 176 -0.13 -13.65 2.64
CA VAL A 176 0.48 -12.99 3.80
C VAL A 176 1.22 -14.01 4.64
N VAL A 177 2.34 -13.59 5.23
CA VAL A 177 3.06 -14.40 6.22
C VAL A 177 2.20 -14.46 7.49
N SER A 178 1.60 -15.63 7.75
CA SER A 178 0.72 -15.86 8.91
C SER A 178 1.47 -16.43 10.11
N ASN A 179 2.55 -17.17 9.86
CA ASN A 179 3.44 -17.68 10.90
C ASN A 179 4.72 -16.85 10.97
N LEU A 180 4.86 -16.07 12.05
CA LEU A 180 6.04 -15.24 12.32
C LEU A 180 7.07 -15.97 13.21
N GLN A 181 6.85 -17.25 13.49
CA GLN A 181 7.72 -18.06 14.32
C GLN A 181 8.16 -19.30 13.55
N GLU A 182 9.47 -19.43 13.38
CA GLU A 182 10.07 -20.68 12.95
C GLU A 182 10.51 -21.46 14.18
N ARG A 183 9.97 -22.67 14.34
CA ARG A 183 10.43 -23.61 15.36
C ARG A 183 11.23 -24.68 14.65
N GLN A 184 12.55 -24.63 14.82
CA GLN A 184 13.47 -25.63 14.32
C GLN A 184 14.02 -26.45 15.48
N GLU A 185 13.99 -27.77 15.33
CA GLU A 185 14.76 -28.65 16.21
C GLU A 185 16.25 -28.44 15.92
N THR A 186 17.00 -28.07 16.96
CA THR A 186 18.42 -27.75 16.85
C THR A 186 19.20 -28.46 17.94
N GLU A 187 20.43 -28.82 17.63
CA GLU A 187 21.38 -29.37 18.58
C GLU A 187 22.39 -28.28 18.92
N VAL A 188 22.58 -28.03 20.22
CA VAL A 188 23.58 -27.09 20.72
C VAL A 188 24.69 -27.92 21.36
N PHE A 189 25.93 -27.63 20.99
CA PHE A 189 27.12 -28.27 21.57
C PHE A 189 28.01 -27.23 22.24
N MET A 190 28.67 -27.61 23.33
CA MET A 190 29.61 -26.76 24.09
C MET A 190 31.00 -27.39 24.08
N GLY A 191 32.05 -26.59 23.91
CA GLY A 191 33.44 -27.03 23.97
C GLY A 191 34.28 -26.06 24.80
N ASP A 192 35.43 -26.51 25.29
CA ASP A 192 36.35 -25.68 26.07
C ASP A 192 36.88 -24.48 25.27
N VAL A 193 37.30 -23.44 26.00
CA VAL A 193 37.89 -22.25 25.38
C VAL A 193 39.16 -22.61 24.61
N GLY A 194 39.15 -22.36 23.30
CA GLY A 194 40.26 -22.68 22.39
C GLY A 194 40.04 -23.92 21.53
N THR A 195 38.94 -24.68 21.73
CA THR A 195 38.55 -25.76 20.83
C THR A 195 38.23 -25.20 19.43
N PRO A 196 38.88 -25.69 18.35
CA PRO A 196 38.58 -25.27 16.99
C PRO A 196 37.13 -25.57 16.60
N LEU A 197 36.48 -24.66 15.88
CA LEU A 197 35.14 -24.93 15.35
C LEU A 197 35.18 -26.07 14.31
N PRO A 198 34.17 -26.94 14.27
CA PRO A 198 34.12 -28.03 13.30
C PRO A 198 33.87 -27.49 11.90
N ASP A 199 34.45 -28.15 10.89
CA ASP A 199 34.23 -27.84 9.48
C ASP A 199 33.07 -28.66 8.91
N GLY A 200 32.10 -27.97 8.30
CA GLY A 200 31.00 -28.59 7.55
C GLY A 200 29.79 -29.04 8.38
N PRO A 201 28.79 -29.68 7.74
CA PRO A 201 27.59 -30.14 8.41
C PRO A 201 27.90 -31.25 9.42
N LEU A 202 27.38 -31.09 10.63
CA LEU A 202 27.59 -32.01 11.73
C LEU A 202 26.70 -33.25 11.55
N GLY A 203 27.31 -34.43 11.55
CA GLY A 203 26.61 -35.73 11.59
C GLY A 203 26.39 -36.26 13.02
N GLY A 204 26.65 -35.42 14.03
CA GLY A 204 26.63 -35.73 15.46
C GLY A 204 27.47 -34.74 16.27
N ILE A 205 27.72 -35.04 17.54
CA ILE A 205 28.53 -34.20 18.43
C ILE A 205 29.97 -34.10 17.88
N PRO A 206 30.48 -32.90 17.57
CA PRO A 206 31.85 -32.74 17.08
C PRO A 206 32.91 -33.07 18.14
N GLU A 207 34.11 -33.44 17.69
CA GLU A 207 35.23 -33.74 18.58
C GLU A 207 35.62 -32.51 19.42
N GLY A 208 35.78 -32.69 20.73
CA GLY A 208 36.07 -31.59 21.68
C GLY A 208 34.82 -30.82 22.13
N PHE A 209 33.64 -31.24 21.70
CA PHE A 209 32.36 -30.69 22.15
C PHE A 209 31.53 -31.74 22.89
N GLU A 210 30.58 -31.28 23.71
CA GLU A 210 29.56 -32.07 24.39
C GLU A 210 28.17 -31.47 24.15
N ALA A 211 27.12 -32.28 24.32
CA ALA A 211 25.74 -31.78 24.23
C ALA A 211 25.47 -30.70 25.28
N PHE A 212 24.77 -29.64 24.87
CA PHE A 212 24.31 -28.63 25.79
C PHE A 212 23.37 -29.25 26.83
N HIS A 213 23.73 -29.11 28.10
CA HIS A 213 22.87 -29.43 29.22
C HIS A 213 22.49 -28.14 29.96
N PRO A 214 21.19 -27.83 30.10
CA PRO A 214 20.75 -26.59 30.74
C PRO A 214 21.20 -26.46 32.20
N ASP A 215 21.50 -27.57 32.86
CA ASP A 215 21.95 -27.61 34.27
C ASP A 215 23.47 -27.32 34.46
N LYS A 216 24.21 -27.07 33.37
CA LYS A 216 25.65 -26.76 33.40
C LYS A 216 25.96 -25.25 33.37
N ILE A 217 24.95 -24.39 33.53
CA ILE A 217 25.06 -22.92 33.63
C ILE A 217 24.95 -22.51 35.10
#